data_AF-A0A239HNJ3-F1
#
_entry.id   AF-A0A239HNJ3-F1
#
_cell.length_a   1.000
_cell.length_b   1.000
_cell.length_c   1.000
_cell.angle_alpha   90.00
_cell.angle_beta   90.00
_cell.angle_gamma   90.00
#
_symmetry.space_group_name_H-M   'P 1'
#
loop_
_entity.id
_entity.type
_entity.pdbx_description
1 polymer ?
#
loop_
_entity_poly.entity_id
_entity_poly.type
_entity_poly.pdbx_seq_one_letter_code
_entity_poly.pdbx_strand_id
1 'polypeptide(L)'
;MLPRFPAVTRCLSLAAALIAAGPVAALEFPLPPPGEDIIGQVQVIKAKYEDTFADIGTAGDLGYLEMVAANPGVDPWLPGAGTEIVLPTRFILPPGPREGIVINLAEYRMYYFPKGENVVHTYPLGIGREGWGSPIAQTRVTAKTPNPTWTPPASIKAEHAADGDPLPNVVPAGPDNPLGPFKFTLGVPGYLIHGSNKKFGIGMRTSHGCFRMFNNNVLELAKMAPVGTPVRIINEPYKFGVSAGKVYLEAHTPLDDKGDPSVVDKHTAVINALLKREDLANNVQMNWDMVRDVVAAEDGMPVEIAVPLAPGGTAPMVSSSPYQQ
;
A
#
# COMPACT_ATOMS: atom_id res chain seq x y z
N MET A 1 -9.36 -14.50 21.65
CA MET A 1 -9.29 -13.12 21.11
C MET A 1 -10.59 -12.89 20.36
N LEU A 2 -11.47 -12.03 20.86
CA LEU A 2 -12.77 -11.74 20.22
C LEU A 2 -12.53 -10.82 19.01
N PRO A 3 -13.23 -11.01 17.88
CA PRO A 3 -13.10 -10.12 16.73
C PRO A 3 -13.56 -8.72 17.12
N ARG A 4 -12.67 -7.74 17.01
CA ARG A 4 -13.00 -6.31 17.11
C ARG A 4 -13.63 -5.88 15.80
N PHE A 5 -14.90 -6.20 15.61
CA PHE A 5 -15.71 -5.35 14.74
C PHE A 5 -15.91 -4.04 15.50
N PRO A 6 -15.38 -2.89 15.05
CA PRO A 6 -15.86 -1.63 15.57
C PRO A 6 -17.37 -1.61 15.31
N ALA A 7 -18.15 -1.13 16.27
CA ALA A 7 -19.53 -0.74 15.99
C ALA A 7 -19.44 0.40 14.96
N VAL A 8 -19.46 0.03 13.67
CA VAL A 8 -19.55 0.96 12.57
C VAL A 8 -20.84 1.73 12.81
N THR A 9 -20.72 2.99 13.21
CA THR A 9 -21.85 3.90 13.27
C THR A 9 -22.46 3.91 11.88
N ARG A 10 -23.60 3.22 11.75
CA ARG A 10 -24.33 3.06 10.50
C ARG A 10 -24.89 4.42 10.07
N CYS A 11 -24.09 5.20 9.33
CA CYS A 11 -24.67 6.07 8.33
C CYS A 11 -25.08 5.18 7.16
N LEU A 12 -26.34 4.72 7.21
CA LEU A 12 -27.01 4.05 6.09
C LEU A 12 -27.25 5.09 4.98
N SER A 13 -26.20 5.43 4.24
CA SER A 13 -26.36 5.92 2.88
C SER A 13 -26.58 4.69 2.00
N LEU A 14 -27.84 4.37 1.70
CA LEU A 14 -28.19 3.42 0.64
C LEU A 14 -27.74 4.02 -0.71
N ALA A 15 -26.48 3.82 -1.05
CA ALA A 15 -26.05 3.79 -2.43
C ALA A 15 -25.51 2.38 -2.67
N ALA A 16 -26.41 1.48 -3.10
CA ALA A 16 -25.98 0.22 -3.66
C ALA A 16 -25.24 0.54 -4.96
N ALA A 17 -23.91 0.71 -4.87
CA ALA A 17 -23.08 0.75 -6.06
C ALA A 17 -23.10 -0.65 -6.67
N LEU A 18 -23.90 -0.83 -7.72
CA LEU A 18 -23.70 -1.95 -8.62
C LEU A 18 -22.27 -1.81 -9.16
N ILE A 19 -21.38 -2.72 -8.77
CA ILE A 19 -20.12 -2.92 -9.48
C ILE A 19 -20.51 -3.52 -10.82
N ALA A 20 -20.77 -2.66 -11.80
CA ALA A 20 -20.75 -3.07 -13.19
C ALA A 20 -19.34 -3.56 -13.49
N ALA A 21 -19.22 -4.73 -14.13
CA ALA A 21 -17.96 -5.26 -14.63
C ALA A 21 -17.43 -4.37 -15.77
N GLY A 22 -16.93 -3.18 -15.40
CA GLY A 22 -16.14 -2.33 -16.26
C GLY A 22 -14.69 -2.83 -16.31
N PRO A 23 -13.86 -2.30 -17.22
CA PRO A 23 -12.43 -2.54 -17.16
C PRO A 23 -11.93 -2.12 -15.78
N VAL A 24 -11.18 -3.01 -15.10
CA VAL A 24 -10.46 -2.67 -13.87
C VAL A 24 -9.59 -1.46 -14.22
N ALA A 25 -9.83 -0.35 -13.56
CA ALA A 25 -9.08 0.90 -13.70
C ALA A 25 -8.47 1.21 -12.34
N ALA A 26 -7.43 2.05 -12.32
CA ALA A 26 -6.86 2.52 -11.07
C ALA A 26 -7.93 3.13 -10.17
N LEU A 27 -7.78 2.98 -8.86
CA LEU A 27 -8.57 3.78 -7.93
C LEU A 27 -8.11 5.24 -8.00
N GLU A 28 -8.97 6.11 -8.52
CA GLU A 28 -8.79 7.56 -8.57
C GLU A 28 -9.59 8.22 -7.44
N PHE A 29 -8.93 9.11 -6.69
CA PHE A 29 -9.55 9.89 -5.63
C PHE A 29 -9.26 11.38 -5.79
N PRO A 30 -10.21 12.27 -5.46
CA PRO A 30 -9.89 13.68 -5.33
C PRO A 30 -8.86 13.88 -4.21
N LEU A 31 -7.91 14.78 -4.41
CA LEU A 31 -7.01 15.16 -3.33
C LEU A 31 -7.80 15.82 -2.20
N PRO A 32 -7.55 15.43 -0.95
CA PRO A 32 -8.23 16.03 0.18
C PRO A 32 -7.74 17.48 0.37
N PRO A 33 -8.55 18.36 0.97
CA PRO A 33 -8.17 19.75 1.21
C PRO A 33 -6.83 19.90 1.96
N PRO A 34 -6.16 21.06 1.85
CA PRO A 34 -4.94 21.31 2.64
C PRO A 34 -5.18 21.07 4.14
N GLY A 35 -4.33 20.26 4.77
CA GLY A 35 -4.46 19.86 6.17
C GLY A 35 -5.25 18.56 6.40
N GLU A 36 -5.83 17.97 5.36
CA GLU A 36 -6.46 16.65 5.39
C GLU A 36 -5.59 15.64 4.64
N ASP A 37 -5.47 14.42 5.14
CA ASP A 37 -4.57 13.38 4.61
C ASP A 37 -5.29 12.11 4.16
N ILE A 38 -6.60 12.01 4.40
CA ILE A 38 -7.37 10.77 4.17
C ILE A 38 -8.15 10.85 2.87
N ILE A 39 -8.08 9.79 2.08
CA ILE A 39 -8.85 9.59 0.86
C ILE A 39 -9.65 8.29 0.90
N GLY A 40 -10.66 8.22 0.05
CA GLY A 40 -11.49 7.03 -0.12
C GLY A 40 -12.35 6.70 1.09
N GLN A 41 -12.91 5.50 1.08
CA GLN A 41 -13.84 5.00 2.10
C GLN A 41 -13.74 3.50 2.20
N VAL A 42 -14.00 2.95 3.39
CA VAL A 42 -14.06 1.50 3.58
C VAL A 42 -15.32 0.97 2.91
N GLN A 43 -15.20 -0.10 2.15
CA GLN A 43 -16.35 -0.77 1.55
C GLN A 43 -16.49 -2.18 2.13
N VAL A 44 -17.71 -2.69 2.12
CA VAL A 44 -18.01 -4.06 2.53
C VAL A 44 -18.86 -4.70 1.44
N ILE A 45 -18.44 -5.85 0.96
CA ILE A 45 -19.19 -6.68 0.01
C ILE A 45 -19.58 -8.00 0.66
N LYS A 46 -20.49 -8.73 0.02
CA LYS A 46 -20.78 -10.12 0.38
C LYS A 46 -20.12 -11.05 -0.62
N ALA A 47 -19.28 -11.96 -0.14
CA ALA A 47 -18.63 -12.95 -0.98
C ALA A 47 -19.65 -13.90 -1.62
N LYS A 48 -19.34 -14.34 -2.82
CA LYS A 48 -19.97 -15.48 -3.50
C LYS A 48 -19.21 -16.77 -3.17
N TYR A 49 -19.77 -17.90 -3.57
CA TYR A 49 -19.17 -19.20 -3.28
C TYR A 49 -17.82 -19.38 -3.99
N GLU A 50 -17.72 -18.89 -5.21
CA GLU A 50 -16.55 -18.98 -6.09
C GLU A 50 -15.52 -17.86 -5.89
N ASP A 51 -15.79 -16.88 -5.02
CA ASP A 51 -14.88 -15.75 -4.84
C ASP A 51 -13.60 -16.19 -4.12
N THR A 52 -12.47 -15.62 -4.56
CA THR A 52 -11.21 -15.66 -3.81
C THR A 52 -10.75 -14.24 -3.52
N PHE A 53 -9.89 -14.06 -2.51
CA PHE A 53 -9.31 -12.74 -2.23
C PHE A 53 -8.45 -12.22 -3.39
N ALA A 54 -7.83 -13.12 -4.17
CA ALA A 54 -7.08 -12.72 -5.35
C ALA A 54 -8.01 -12.14 -6.43
N ASP A 55 -9.19 -12.74 -6.64
CA ASP A 55 -10.15 -12.29 -7.65
C ASP A 55 -10.88 -11.02 -7.19
N ILE A 56 -11.36 -10.99 -5.94
CA ILE A 56 -11.94 -9.79 -5.32
C ILE A 56 -10.93 -8.64 -5.35
N GLY A 57 -9.69 -8.92 -4.97
CA GLY A 57 -8.63 -7.93 -4.93
C GLY A 57 -8.35 -7.37 -6.32
N THR A 58 -8.14 -8.23 -7.32
CA THR A 58 -7.92 -7.79 -8.71
C THR A 58 -9.10 -6.98 -9.25
N ALA A 59 -10.34 -7.38 -8.96
CA ALA A 59 -11.53 -6.65 -9.38
C ALA A 59 -11.67 -5.27 -8.70
N GLY A 60 -11.22 -5.14 -7.45
CA GLY A 60 -11.23 -3.91 -6.68
C GLY A 60 -9.98 -3.04 -6.80
N ASP A 61 -9.01 -3.43 -7.65
CA ASP A 61 -7.68 -2.82 -7.72
C ASP A 61 -6.96 -2.79 -6.35
N LEU A 62 -6.98 -3.97 -5.72
CA LEU A 62 -6.43 -4.25 -4.40
C LEU A 62 -5.40 -5.40 -4.48
N GLY A 63 -4.36 -5.30 -3.68
CA GLY A 63 -3.32 -6.29 -3.50
C GLY A 63 -3.77 -7.49 -2.68
N TYR A 64 -3.12 -8.63 -2.87
CA TYR A 64 -3.52 -9.84 -2.15
C TYR A 64 -3.30 -9.73 -0.64
N LEU A 65 -2.12 -9.29 -0.18
CA LEU A 65 -1.84 -9.24 1.26
C LEU A 65 -2.64 -8.16 1.99
N GLU A 66 -2.99 -7.04 1.34
CA GLU A 66 -3.88 -6.04 1.95
C GLU A 66 -5.31 -6.59 2.13
N MET A 67 -5.80 -7.43 1.20
CA MET A 67 -7.08 -8.13 1.39
C MET A 67 -7.03 -9.11 2.57
N VAL A 68 -5.92 -9.84 2.72
CA VAL A 68 -5.72 -10.76 3.85
C VAL A 68 -5.65 -10.01 5.18
N ALA A 69 -4.88 -8.91 5.24
CA ALA A 69 -4.72 -8.11 6.44
C ALA A 69 -6.04 -7.48 6.91
N ALA A 70 -6.84 -6.95 5.99
CA ALA A 70 -8.11 -6.31 6.30
C ALA A 70 -9.23 -7.28 6.71
N ASN A 71 -9.06 -8.60 6.49
CA ASN A 71 -10.09 -9.62 6.74
C ASN A 71 -9.57 -10.76 7.62
N PRO A 72 -9.17 -10.49 8.88
CA PRO A 72 -8.60 -11.50 9.75
C PRO A 72 -9.60 -12.62 10.06
N GLY A 73 -9.17 -13.87 9.87
CA GLY A 73 -9.96 -15.07 10.16
C GLY A 73 -10.90 -15.51 9.03
N VAL A 74 -10.92 -14.82 7.90
CA VAL A 74 -11.60 -15.28 6.68
C VAL A 74 -10.62 -16.10 5.83
N ASP A 75 -11.05 -17.23 5.31
CA ASP A 75 -10.25 -18.05 4.40
C ASP A 75 -10.08 -17.30 3.05
N PRO A 76 -8.85 -16.97 2.62
CA PRO A 76 -8.64 -16.21 1.39
C PRO A 76 -9.06 -16.95 0.12
N TRP A 77 -9.01 -18.29 0.11
CA TRP A 77 -9.32 -19.13 -1.05
C TRP A 77 -10.78 -19.57 -1.10
N LEU A 78 -11.44 -19.63 0.06
CA LEU A 78 -12.86 -19.94 0.15
C LEU A 78 -13.53 -19.09 1.24
N PRO A 79 -13.76 -17.78 1.01
CA PRO A 79 -14.34 -16.88 2.00
C PRO A 79 -15.72 -17.31 2.49
N GLY A 80 -16.43 -18.08 1.66
CA GLY A 80 -17.78 -18.58 1.94
C GLY A 80 -18.86 -17.61 1.48
N ALA A 81 -19.91 -18.15 0.88
CA ALA A 81 -21.01 -17.34 0.36
C ALA A 81 -21.71 -16.57 1.49
N GLY A 82 -21.91 -15.27 1.27
CA GLY A 82 -22.56 -14.36 2.21
C GLY A 82 -21.66 -13.78 3.28
N THR A 83 -20.40 -14.23 3.40
CA THR A 83 -19.40 -13.65 4.29
C THR A 83 -19.17 -12.19 3.92
N GLU A 84 -19.16 -11.31 4.92
CA GLU A 84 -18.84 -9.89 4.73
C GLU A 84 -17.33 -9.73 4.55
N ILE A 85 -16.93 -9.16 3.41
CA ILE A 85 -15.54 -8.90 3.06
C ILE A 85 -15.31 -7.39 3.04
N VAL A 86 -14.37 -6.94 3.85
CA VAL A 86 -13.88 -5.57 3.90
C VAL A 86 -12.94 -5.34 2.71
N LEU A 87 -13.21 -4.28 1.96
CA LEU A 87 -12.30 -3.76 0.94
C LEU A 87 -11.58 -2.53 1.52
N PRO A 88 -10.25 -2.58 1.71
CA PRO A 88 -9.46 -1.51 2.32
C PRO A 88 -9.25 -0.30 1.39
N THR A 89 -10.33 0.28 0.85
CA THR A 89 -10.29 1.41 -0.10
C THR A 89 -10.27 2.79 0.58
N ARG A 90 -9.78 2.87 1.81
CA ARG A 90 -9.56 4.12 2.56
C ARG A 90 -8.09 4.19 2.95
N PHE A 91 -7.42 5.28 2.59
CA PHE A 91 -5.98 5.41 2.75
C PHE A 91 -5.62 6.72 3.43
N ILE A 92 -4.60 6.69 4.28
CA ILE A 92 -3.79 7.84 4.65
C ILE A 92 -2.74 8.03 3.56
N LEU A 93 -2.67 9.23 2.99
CA LEU A 93 -1.67 9.58 1.97
C LEU A 93 -0.25 9.48 2.55
N PRO A 94 0.74 9.03 1.76
CA PRO A 94 2.11 8.91 2.23
C PRO A 94 2.69 10.28 2.63
N PRO A 95 3.57 10.34 3.65
CA PRO A 95 4.14 11.60 4.11
C PRO A 95 5.02 12.25 3.04
N GLY A 96 5.19 13.57 3.11
CA GLY A 96 6.01 14.36 2.19
C GLY A 96 5.24 14.91 0.99
N PRO A 97 5.94 15.32 -0.09
CA PRO A 97 5.30 15.95 -1.25
C PRO A 97 4.31 15.01 -1.94
N ARG A 98 3.12 15.54 -2.26
CA ARG A 98 2.07 14.92 -3.08
C ARG A 98 2.31 15.24 -4.56
N GLU A 99 3.44 14.76 -5.08
CA GLU A 99 3.89 15.03 -6.45
C GLU A 99 4.47 13.78 -7.10
N GLY A 100 4.12 13.55 -8.37
CA GLY A 100 4.70 12.47 -9.16
C GLY A 100 4.32 11.10 -8.59
N ILE A 101 5.28 10.17 -8.61
CA ILE A 101 5.08 8.80 -8.16
C ILE A 101 5.65 8.64 -6.75
N VAL A 102 4.85 8.13 -5.82
CA VAL A 102 5.30 7.73 -4.48
C VAL A 102 5.02 6.25 -4.32
N ILE A 103 6.06 5.44 -4.10
CA ILE A 103 5.95 4.01 -3.82
C ILE A 103 6.22 3.82 -2.34
N ASN A 104 5.29 3.22 -1.60
CA ASN A 104 5.51 2.82 -0.21
C ASN A 104 5.59 1.29 -0.13
N LEU A 105 6.77 0.80 0.26
CA LEU A 105 7.08 -0.62 0.27
C LEU A 105 6.27 -1.39 1.31
N ALA A 106 6.09 -0.82 2.50
CA ALA A 106 5.41 -1.48 3.62
C ALA A 106 3.94 -1.82 3.34
N GLU A 107 3.27 -1.01 2.52
CA GLU A 107 1.87 -1.19 2.15
C GLU A 107 1.68 -1.76 0.74
N TYR A 108 2.78 -2.12 0.05
CA TYR A 108 2.72 -2.65 -1.32
C TYR A 108 1.94 -1.75 -2.29
N ARG A 109 2.04 -0.42 -2.14
CA ARG A 109 1.17 0.51 -2.88
C ARG A 109 1.95 1.66 -3.49
N MET A 110 1.47 2.10 -4.64
CA MET A 110 1.95 3.27 -5.37
C MET A 110 0.86 4.32 -5.44
N TYR A 111 1.25 5.58 -5.24
CA TYR A 111 0.43 6.75 -5.44
C TYR A 111 1.00 7.54 -6.61
N TYR A 112 0.14 7.97 -7.52
CA TYR A 112 0.50 8.90 -8.58
C TYR A 112 -0.31 10.19 -8.44
N PHE A 113 0.41 11.29 -8.31
CA PHE A 113 -0.12 12.66 -8.21
C PHE A 113 0.20 13.38 -9.54
N PRO A 114 -0.76 13.44 -10.48
CA PRO A 114 -0.56 14.08 -11.77
C PRO A 114 -0.32 15.59 -11.60
N LYS A 115 0.53 16.16 -12.44
CA LYS A 115 0.86 17.59 -12.35
C LYS A 115 -0.31 18.43 -12.82
N GLY A 116 -0.78 19.34 -11.96
CA GLY A 116 -1.85 20.30 -12.31
C GLY A 116 -3.26 19.73 -12.14
N GLU A 117 -3.40 18.54 -11.59
CA GLU A 117 -4.68 17.90 -11.33
C GLU A 117 -4.86 17.72 -9.82
N ASN A 118 -6.09 17.91 -9.32
CA ASN A 118 -6.40 17.75 -7.90
C ASN A 118 -6.89 16.33 -7.60
N VAL A 119 -6.15 15.33 -8.08
CA VAL A 119 -6.47 13.90 -7.93
C VAL A 119 -5.22 13.11 -7.54
N VAL A 120 -5.45 11.90 -7.02
CA VAL A 120 -4.43 10.90 -6.77
C VAL A 120 -4.94 9.55 -7.26
N HIS A 121 -4.10 8.85 -8.01
CA HIS A 121 -4.35 7.46 -8.41
C HIS A 121 -3.56 6.54 -7.48
N THR A 122 -4.18 5.47 -7.01
CA THR A 122 -3.51 4.46 -6.19
C THR A 122 -3.45 3.13 -6.92
N TYR A 123 -2.36 2.39 -6.74
CA TYR A 123 -2.15 1.10 -7.41
C TYR A 123 -1.50 0.10 -6.44
N PRO A 124 -2.02 -1.12 -6.32
CA PRO A 124 -1.31 -2.18 -5.63
C PRO A 124 -0.10 -2.62 -6.46
N LEU A 125 0.98 -2.98 -5.77
CA LEU A 125 2.26 -3.37 -6.34
C LEU A 125 2.72 -4.73 -5.83
N GLY A 126 3.37 -5.51 -6.69
CA GLY A 126 4.30 -6.54 -6.27
C GLY A 126 5.70 -5.94 -6.09
N ILE A 127 6.40 -6.32 -5.03
CA ILE A 127 7.77 -5.83 -4.74
C ILE A 127 8.78 -6.99 -4.67
N GLY A 128 10.05 -6.64 -4.45
CA GLY A 128 11.14 -7.58 -4.27
C GLY A 128 10.91 -8.60 -3.15
N ARG A 129 11.22 -9.87 -3.42
CA ARG A 129 11.32 -10.92 -2.40
C ARG A 129 12.58 -10.77 -1.56
N GLU A 130 12.66 -11.55 -0.49
CA GLU A 130 13.82 -11.61 0.41
C GLU A 130 15.14 -11.82 -0.37
N GLY A 131 16.17 -11.05 0.03
CA GLY A 131 17.47 -11.01 -0.67
C GLY A 131 17.49 -10.19 -1.97
N TRP A 132 16.33 -9.68 -2.43
CA TRP A 132 16.16 -8.84 -3.61
C TRP A 132 15.33 -7.59 -3.29
N GLY A 133 15.55 -6.98 -2.11
CA GLY A 133 14.77 -5.85 -1.61
C GLY A 133 14.72 -4.66 -2.57
N SER A 134 13.55 -4.02 -2.66
CA SER A 134 13.38 -2.77 -3.41
C SER A 134 14.03 -1.59 -2.64
N PRO A 135 14.66 -0.63 -3.34
CA PRO A 135 15.50 0.38 -2.70
C PRO A 135 14.65 1.53 -2.13
N ILE A 136 15.09 2.11 -1.02
CA ILE A 136 14.62 3.44 -0.60
C ILE A 136 15.41 4.48 -1.39
N ALA A 137 14.73 5.31 -2.18
CA ALA A 137 15.41 6.25 -3.07
C ALA A 137 14.51 7.41 -3.52
N GLN A 138 15.15 8.54 -3.86
CA GLN A 138 14.56 9.57 -4.71
C GLN A 138 15.14 9.42 -6.12
N THR A 139 14.27 9.32 -7.11
CA THR A 139 14.65 9.07 -8.50
C THR A 139 13.62 9.68 -9.45
N ARG A 140 13.64 9.26 -10.71
CA ARG A 140 12.67 9.66 -11.73
C ARG A 140 12.48 8.56 -12.77
N VAL A 141 11.40 8.65 -13.53
CA VAL A 141 11.24 7.91 -14.77
C VAL A 141 12.27 8.42 -15.79
N THR A 142 13.14 7.54 -16.29
CA THR A 142 14.15 7.86 -17.30
C THR A 142 13.77 7.41 -18.69
N ALA A 143 12.96 6.36 -18.82
CA ALA A 143 12.45 5.89 -20.09
C ALA A 143 11.10 5.18 -19.94
N LYS A 144 10.36 5.13 -21.05
CA LYS A 144 9.08 4.44 -21.20
C LYS A 144 9.20 3.49 -22.39
N THR A 145 8.92 2.21 -22.20
CA THR A 145 9.07 1.20 -23.27
C THR A 145 7.80 0.35 -23.37
N PRO A 146 6.98 0.55 -24.42
CA PRO A 146 5.88 -0.36 -24.72
C PRO A 146 6.43 -1.69 -25.24
N ASN A 147 5.73 -2.79 -24.94
CA ASN A 147 6.07 -4.14 -25.39
C ASN A 147 7.56 -4.45 -25.26
N PRO A 148 8.14 -4.34 -24.05
CA PRO A 148 9.57 -4.49 -23.87
C PRO A 148 10.02 -5.93 -24.15
N THR A 149 11.23 -6.08 -24.67
CA THR A 149 11.97 -7.33 -24.47
C THR A 149 12.56 -7.36 -23.07
N TRP A 150 12.83 -8.57 -22.56
CA TRP A 150 13.52 -8.77 -21.29
C TRP A 150 14.83 -9.50 -21.50
N THR A 151 15.93 -8.90 -21.03
CA THR A 151 17.24 -9.55 -20.96
C THR A 151 17.50 -9.91 -19.51
N PRO A 152 17.39 -11.20 -19.13
CA PRO A 152 17.55 -11.59 -17.73
C PRO A 152 18.96 -11.25 -17.21
N PRO A 153 19.08 -10.62 -16.03
CA PRO A 153 20.36 -10.45 -15.35
C PRO A 153 21.09 -11.79 -15.14
N ALA A 154 22.42 -11.74 -15.10
CA ALA A 154 23.25 -12.94 -14.91
C ALA A 154 22.90 -13.72 -13.63
N SER A 155 22.57 -13.00 -12.55
CA SER A 155 22.13 -13.61 -11.29
C SER A 155 20.83 -14.41 -11.44
N ILE A 156 19.84 -13.85 -12.13
CA ILE A 156 18.55 -14.53 -12.38
C ILE A 156 18.77 -15.74 -13.28
N LYS A 157 19.63 -15.63 -14.31
CA LYS A 157 19.99 -16.79 -15.15
C LYS A 157 20.64 -17.91 -14.35
N ALA A 158 21.54 -17.57 -13.43
CA ALA A 158 22.23 -18.56 -12.60
C ALA A 158 21.27 -19.29 -11.65
N GLU A 159 20.34 -18.57 -11.02
CA GLU A 159 19.27 -19.17 -10.19
C GLU A 159 18.42 -20.15 -11.01
N HIS A 160 17.86 -19.67 -12.13
CA HIS A 160 17.02 -20.48 -13.01
C HIS A 160 17.74 -21.72 -13.56
N ALA A 161 19.02 -21.60 -13.90
CA ALA A 161 19.83 -22.74 -14.32
C ALA A 161 20.06 -23.76 -13.19
N ALA A 162 20.23 -23.30 -11.94
CA ALA A 162 20.35 -24.18 -10.77
C ALA A 162 19.04 -24.92 -10.47
N ASP A 163 17.91 -24.30 -10.74
CA ASP A 163 16.56 -24.89 -10.59
C ASP A 163 16.15 -25.80 -11.77
N GLY A 164 17.01 -25.95 -12.78
CA GLY A 164 16.76 -26.80 -13.94
C GLY A 164 15.90 -26.18 -15.04
N ASP A 165 15.67 -24.86 -15.00
CA ASP A 165 14.87 -24.08 -15.96
C ASP A 165 15.69 -22.93 -16.57
N PRO A 166 16.71 -23.20 -17.40
CA PRO A 166 17.61 -22.17 -17.90
C PRO A 166 16.91 -21.15 -18.80
N LEU A 167 17.08 -19.86 -18.47
CA LEU A 167 16.46 -18.76 -19.22
C LEU A 167 17.22 -18.42 -20.52
N PRO A 168 16.50 -17.99 -21.59
CA PRO A 168 17.13 -17.52 -22.82
C PRO A 168 17.90 -16.21 -22.61
N ASN A 169 18.73 -15.84 -23.59
CA ASN A 169 19.46 -14.57 -23.53
C ASN A 169 18.54 -13.35 -23.61
N VAL A 170 17.46 -13.47 -24.37
CA VAL A 170 16.42 -12.45 -24.52
C VAL A 170 15.08 -13.17 -24.55
N VAL A 171 14.16 -12.72 -23.71
CA VAL A 171 12.74 -13.06 -23.81
C VAL A 171 12.07 -11.98 -24.68
N PRO A 172 11.45 -12.36 -25.82
CA PRO A 172 10.80 -11.40 -26.70
C PRO A 172 9.59 -10.75 -26.03
N ALA A 173 9.08 -9.68 -26.62
CA ALA A 173 7.80 -9.12 -26.20
C ALA A 173 6.67 -10.13 -26.46
N GLY A 174 5.68 -10.18 -25.57
CA GLY A 174 4.53 -11.07 -25.70
C GLY A 174 3.94 -11.48 -24.36
N PRO A 175 2.91 -12.33 -24.36
CA PRO A 175 2.22 -12.79 -23.15
C PRO A 175 3.14 -13.46 -22.12
N ASP A 176 4.20 -14.13 -22.59
CA ASP A 176 5.15 -14.84 -21.73
C ASP A 176 6.27 -13.94 -21.18
N ASN A 177 6.34 -12.67 -21.60
CA ASN A 177 7.36 -11.77 -21.11
C ASN A 177 7.07 -11.32 -19.66
N PRO A 178 7.98 -11.54 -18.69
CA PRO A 178 7.73 -11.21 -17.29
C PRO A 178 7.62 -9.70 -17.01
N LEU A 179 8.05 -8.84 -17.93
CA LEU A 179 7.85 -7.40 -17.83
C LEU A 179 6.43 -6.95 -18.24
N GLY A 180 5.62 -7.86 -18.79
CA GLY A 180 4.27 -7.54 -19.26
C GLY A 180 4.27 -6.57 -20.45
N PRO A 181 3.17 -5.83 -20.67
CA PRO A 181 2.97 -5.03 -21.87
C PRO A 181 3.73 -3.69 -21.86
N PHE A 182 4.28 -3.28 -20.71
CA PHE A 182 4.93 -1.99 -20.56
C PHE A 182 5.93 -1.97 -19.42
N LYS A 183 7.01 -1.19 -19.58
CA LYS A 183 7.91 -0.84 -18.48
C LYS A 183 8.26 0.64 -18.46
N PHE A 184 8.48 1.14 -17.25
CA PHE A 184 9.19 2.36 -16.94
C PHE A 184 10.58 2.00 -16.43
N THR A 185 11.61 2.63 -16.99
CA THR A 185 12.97 2.56 -16.44
C THR A 185 13.11 3.67 -15.41
N LEU A 186 13.66 3.34 -14.24
CA LEU A 186 13.96 4.32 -13.20
C LEU A 186 15.40 4.83 -13.32
N GLY A 187 15.68 5.97 -12.69
CA GLY A 187 17.04 6.50 -12.56
C GLY A 187 17.92 5.69 -11.61
N VAL A 188 17.35 4.76 -10.84
CA VAL A 188 18.11 3.78 -10.07
C VAL A 188 18.43 2.60 -10.99
N PRO A 189 19.71 2.31 -11.28
CA PRO A 189 20.09 1.26 -12.22
C PRO A 189 19.49 -0.10 -11.86
N GLY A 190 18.93 -0.79 -12.85
CA GLY A 190 18.36 -2.13 -12.68
C GLY A 190 16.92 -2.18 -12.16
N TYR A 191 16.34 -1.05 -11.72
CA TYR A 191 14.97 -1.02 -11.20
C TYR A 191 13.95 -0.49 -12.21
N LEU A 192 12.81 -1.16 -12.26
CA LEU A 192 11.73 -0.92 -13.21
C LEU A 192 10.39 -0.85 -12.48
N ILE A 193 9.45 -0.08 -13.03
CA ILE A 193 8.01 -0.25 -12.79
C ILE A 193 7.44 -0.91 -14.03
N HIS A 194 6.81 -2.08 -13.93
CA HIS A 194 6.41 -2.85 -15.10
C HIS A 194 5.16 -3.68 -14.86
N GLY A 195 4.57 -4.21 -15.94
CA GLY A 195 3.45 -5.16 -15.86
C GLY A 195 3.89 -6.55 -15.42
N SER A 196 3.12 -7.57 -15.76
CA SER A 196 3.39 -8.95 -15.34
C SER A 196 2.75 -9.96 -16.30
N ASN A 197 3.43 -11.07 -16.54
CA ASN A 197 2.85 -12.27 -17.14
C ASN A 197 2.23 -13.24 -16.11
N LYS A 198 2.52 -13.05 -14.81
CA LYS A 198 1.90 -13.85 -13.75
C LYS A 198 0.53 -13.29 -13.40
N LYS A 199 -0.44 -14.19 -13.25
CA LYS A 199 -1.82 -13.88 -12.84
C LYS A 199 -1.95 -13.51 -11.35
N PHE A 200 -0.91 -13.81 -10.57
CA PHE A 200 -0.85 -13.56 -9.13
C PHE A 200 0.49 -12.92 -8.75
N GLY A 201 0.55 -12.33 -7.55
CA GLY A 201 1.77 -11.75 -6.97
C GLY A 201 1.79 -10.22 -6.88
N ILE A 202 0.72 -9.55 -7.28
CA ILE A 202 0.49 -8.13 -6.97
C ILE A 202 -0.03 -8.03 -5.52
N GLY A 203 0.49 -7.07 -4.76
CA GLY A 203 0.30 -7.00 -3.31
C GLY A 203 1.09 -8.08 -2.56
N MET A 204 2.20 -8.56 -3.12
CA MET A 204 3.05 -9.60 -2.53
C MET A 204 4.54 -9.36 -2.86
N ARG A 205 5.43 -9.99 -2.09
CA ARG A 205 6.88 -10.04 -2.33
C ARG A 205 7.24 -11.16 -3.31
N THR A 206 7.15 -10.90 -4.62
CA THR A 206 7.35 -11.95 -5.65
C THR A 206 8.37 -11.62 -6.74
N SER A 207 8.93 -10.42 -6.73
CA SER A 207 9.86 -9.98 -7.79
C SER A 207 11.33 -10.13 -7.36
N HIS A 208 12.25 -10.00 -8.32
CA HIS A 208 13.69 -9.84 -8.05
C HIS A 208 14.09 -8.36 -7.85
N GLY A 209 13.20 -7.56 -7.23
CA GLY A 209 13.47 -6.19 -6.78
C GLY A 209 12.71 -5.08 -7.53
N CYS A 210 12.18 -5.35 -8.71
CA CYS A 210 11.36 -4.40 -9.48
C CYS A 210 9.92 -4.30 -8.95
N PHE A 211 9.22 -3.23 -9.36
CA PHE A 211 7.83 -2.95 -9.00
C PHE A 211 6.89 -3.49 -10.07
N ARG A 212 6.08 -4.49 -9.70
CA ARG A 212 5.14 -5.16 -10.60
C ARG A 212 3.76 -4.56 -10.41
N MET A 213 3.09 -4.24 -11.51
CA MET A 213 1.73 -3.73 -11.54
C MET A 213 0.81 -4.72 -12.26
N PHE A 214 -0.50 -4.59 -12.04
CA PHE A 214 -1.46 -5.13 -12.99
C PHE A 214 -1.27 -4.50 -14.38
N ASN A 215 -1.54 -5.27 -15.44
CA ASN A 215 -1.22 -4.87 -16.81
C ASN A 215 -2.05 -3.67 -17.30
N ASN A 216 -3.33 -3.62 -16.93
CA ASN A 216 -4.21 -2.46 -17.10
C ASN A 216 -3.61 -1.21 -16.42
N ASN A 217 -3.17 -1.34 -15.17
CA ASN A 217 -2.64 -0.23 -14.38
C ASN A 217 -1.36 0.36 -14.97
N VAL A 218 -0.39 -0.48 -15.37
CA VAL A 218 0.85 0.04 -15.97
C VAL A 218 0.58 0.73 -17.30
N LEU A 219 -0.40 0.25 -18.08
CA LEU A 219 -0.81 0.87 -19.35
C LEU A 219 -1.57 2.18 -19.13
N GLU A 220 -2.36 2.28 -18.07
CA GLU A 220 -3.03 3.52 -17.66
C GLU A 220 -2.00 4.56 -17.21
N LEU A 221 -1.12 4.20 -16.27
CA LEU A 221 -0.03 5.06 -15.82
C LEU A 221 0.85 5.51 -17.00
N ALA A 222 1.08 4.63 -17.99
CA ALA A 222 1.85 4.96 -19.18
C ALA A 222 1.22 6.06 -20.04
N LYS A 223 -0.09 6.29 -19.95
CA LYS A 223 -0.74 7.41 -20.65
C LYS A 223 -0.53 8.73 -19.91
N MET A 224 -0.45 8.68 -18.59
CA MET A 224 -0.45 9.88 -17.74
C MET A 224 0.95 10.34 -17.33
N ALA A 225 1.84 9.42 -16.91
CA ALA A 225 3.16 9.76 -16.38
C ALA A 225 4.19 9.98 -17.50
N PRO A 226 4.72 11.21 -17.71
CA PRO A 226 5.78 11.46 -18.68
C PRO A 226 7.17 10.94 -18.24
N VAL A 227 8.12 10.88 -19.17
CA VAL A 227 9.53 10.76 -18.80
C VAL A 227 9.95 12.00 -18.01
N GLY A 228 10.73 11.81 -16.95
CA GLY A 228 11.11 12.87 -16.03
C GLY A 228 10.22 12.99 -14.79
N THR A 229 9.08 12.29 -14.73
CA THR A 229 8.24 12.24 -13.52
C THR A 229 9.07 11.83 -12.31
N PRO A 230 9.07 12.62 -11.21
CA PRO A 230 9.79 12.28 -10.00
C PRO A 230 9.18 11.03 -9.37
N VAL A 231 10.04 10.20 -8.80
CA VAL A 231 9.67 8.94 -8.14
C VAL A 231 10.31 8.94 -6.76
N ARG A 232 9.52 8.77 -5.71
CA ARG A 232 9.99 8.64 -4.34
C ARG A 232 9.61 7.28 -3.80
N ILE A 233 10.59 6.51 -3.38
CA ILE A 233 10.42 5.16 -2.84
C ILE A 233 10.71 5.24 -1.35
N ILE A 234 9.71 4.91 -0.54
CA ILE A 234 9.74 5.00 0.93
C ILE A 234 9.34 3.65 1.54
N ASN A 235 9.63 3.49 2.83
CA ASN A 235 9.21 2.34 3.62
C ASN A 235 8.59 2.86 4.92
N GLU A 236 7.32 3.25 4.86
CA GLU A 236 6.58 3.85 5.97
C GLU A 236 5.45 2.89 6.39
N PRO A 237 5.71 1.96 7.32
CA PRO A 237 4.70 1.02 7.80
C PRO A 237 3.65 1.68 8.70
N TYR A 238 3.97 2.82 9.30
CA TYR A 238 3.06 3.57 10.15
C TYR A 238 2.83 4.95 9.54
N LYS A 239 1.62 5.17 9.01
CA LYS A 239 1.21 6.46 8.46
C LYS A 239 0.26 7.15 9.41
N PHE A 240 0.49 8.44 9.61
CA PHE A 240 -0.40 9.31 10.40
C PHE A 240 -1.07 10.32 9.48
N GLY A 241 -2.36 10.52 9.66
CA GLY A 241 -3.14 11.43 8.83
C GLY A 241 -4.16 12.19 9.64
N VAL A 242 -4.43 13.44 9.25
CA VAL A 242 -5.50 14.23 9.84
C VAL A 242 -6.75 14.13 8.97
N SER A 243 -7.91 13.99 9.61
CA SER A 243 -9.18 14.27 8.94
C SER A 243 -10.26 14.76 9.90
N ALA A 244 -10.95 15.84 9.52
CA ALA A 244 -11.95 16.55 10.32
C ALA A 244 -11.44 16.88 11.74
N GLY A 245 -10.18 17.31 11.84
CA GLY A 245 -9.49 17.63 13.12
C GLY A 245 -9.06 16.41 13.94
N LYS A 246 -9.42 15.19 13.54
CA LYS A 246 -9.02 13.96 14.22
C LYS A 246 -7.74 13.39 13.61
N VAL A 247 -6.98 12.64 14.41
CA VAL A 247 -5.77 11.96 13.96
C VAL A 247 -6.06 10.48 13.77
N TYR A 248 -5.60 9.95 12.65
CA TYR A 248 -5.70 8.56 12.29
C TYR A 248 -4.31 7.94 12.16
N LEU A 249 -4.23 6.66 12.48
CA LEU A 249 -3.08 5.80 12.25
C LEU A 249 -3.49 4.68 11.32
N GLU A 250 -2.65 4.42 10.32
CA GLU A 250 -2.70 3.27 9.45
C GLU A 250 -1.40 2.49 9.66
N ALA A 251 -1.52 1.22 10.04
CA ALA A 251 -0.39 0.37 10.37
C ALA A 251 -0.34 -0.84 9.44
N HIS A 252 0.84 -1.08 8.88
CA HIS A 252 1.19 -2.21 8.02
C HIS A 252 2.34 -2.99 8.65
N THR A 253 2.49 -4.26 8.28
CA THR A 253 3.63 -5.07 8.72
C THR A 253 4.95 -4.41 8.31
N PRO A 254 5.81 -4.02 9.28
CA PRO A 254 7.07 -3.36 8.98
C PRO A 254 8.01 -4.24 8.17
N LEU A 255 8.69 -3.65 7.19
CA LEU A 255 9.75 -4.32 6.43
C LEU A 255 11.12 -3.81 6.89
N ASP A 256 12.09 -4.69 7.06
CA ASP A 256 13.49 -4.35 7.34
C ASP A 256 14.24 -3.92 6.07
N ASP A 257 15.55 -3.62 6.18
CA ASP A 257 16.37 -3.15 5.05
C ASP A 257 16.52 -4.17 3.91
N LYS A 258 16.20 -5.44 4.16
CA LYS A 258 16.15 -6.53 3.17
C LYS A 258 14.72 -6.78 2.67
N GLY A 259 13.75 -6.08 3.24
CA GLY A 259 12.32 -6.18 2.98
C GLY A 259 11.59 -7.17 3.90
N ASP A 260 12.23 -7.71 4.93
CA ASP A 260 11.68 -8.80 5.78
C ASP A 260 10.84 -8.26 6.94
N PRO A 261 9.84 -9.00 7.46
CA PRO A 261 9.08 -8.55 8.61
C PRO A 261 10.00 -8.14 9.77
N SER A 262 9.95 -6.87 10.15
CA SER A 262 10.88 -6.32 11.13
C SER A 262 10.61 -6.89 12.53
N VAL A 263 11.69 -7.25 13.24
CA VAL A 263 11.67 -7.62 14.67
C VAL A 263 11.79 -6.41 15.60
N VAL A 264 11.71 -5.19 15.07
CA VAL A 264 11.77 -3.94 15.86
C VAL A 264 10.61 -3.88 16.86
N ASP A 265 10.88 -3.34 18.05
CA ASP A 265 9.84 -2.97 18.99
C ASP A 265 8.89 -1.95 18.34
N LYS A 266 7.73 -2.45 17.95
CA LYS A 266 6.71 -1.72 17.21
C LYS A 266 6.24 -0.47 17.97
N HIS A 267 6.22 -0.51 19.31
CA HIS A 267 5.84 0.65 20.12
C HIS A 267 6.83 1.80 19.97
N THR A 268 8.13 1.50 20.08
CA THR A 268 9.19 2.50 19.88
C THR A 268 9.16 3.07 18.46
N ALA A 269 8.92 2.24 17.44
CA ALA A 269 8.83 2.71 16.06
C ALA A 269 7.68 3.70 15.84
N VAL A 270 6.51 3.42 16.41
CA VAL A 270 5.31 4.25 16.30
C VAL A 270 5.47 5.57 17.04
N ILE A 271 6.06 5.54 18.24
CA ILE A 271 6.39 6.77 18.99
C ILE A 271 7.36 7.63 18.19
N ASN A 272 8.42 7.04 17.64
CA ASN A 272 9.38 7.78 16.82
C ASN A 272 8.74 8.36 15.55
N ALA A 273 7.82 7.63 14.91
CA ALA A 273 7.08 8.12 13.76
C ALA A 273 6.13 9.28 14.13
N LEU A 274 5.46 9.20 15.29
CA LEU A 274 4.64 10.28 15.83
C LEU A 274 5.46 11.51 16.22
N LEU A 275 6.64 11.34 16.81
CA LEU A 275 7.53 12.44 17.18
C LEU A 275 8.04 13.24 15.96
N LYS A 276 8.12 12.61 14.78
CA LYS A 276 8.41 13.31 13.52
C LYS A 276 7.26 14.19 13.04
N ARG A 277 6.07 14.07 13.64
CA ARG A 277 4.87 14.88 13.38
C ARG A 277 4.66 15.91 14.50
N GLU A 278 5.52 16.94 14.51
CA GLU A 278 5.43 18.04 15.48
C GLU A 278 4.05 18.75 15.45
N ASP A 279 3.38 18.73 14.30
CA ASP A 279 2.02 19.24 14.10
C ASP A 279 0.96 18.47 14.89
N LEU A 280 1.21 17.19 15.19
CA LEU A 280 0.28 16.31 15.90
C LEU A 280 0.62 16.19 17.39
N ALA A 281 1.90 16.19 17.76
CA ALA A 281 2.35 15.83 19.09
C ALA A 281 1.83 16.74 20.23
N ASN A 282 1.50 18.01 19.94
CA ASN A 282 1.26 19.02 20.98
C ASN A 282 -0.20 19.47 21.15
N ASN A 283 -1.12 19.07 20.27
CA ASN A 283 -2.48 19.65 20.21
C ASN A 283 -3.64 18.63 20.25
N VAL A 284 -3.33 17.35 20.49
CA VAL A 284 -4.33 16.27 20.43
C VAL A 284 -4.33 15.42 21.69
N GLN A 285 -5.49 14.91 22.06
CA GLN A 285 -5.63 13.91 23.11
C GLN A 285 -5.47 12.51 22.50
N MET A 286 -4.30 11.91 22.70
CA MET A 286 -3.95 10.60 22.16
C MET A 286 -4.60 9.45 22.95
N ASN A 287 -5.19 8.49 22.24
CA ASN A 287 -5.64 7.22 22.79
C ASN A 287 -4.57 6.14 22.60
N TRP A 288 -3.67 6.01 23.58
CA TRP A 288 -2.55 5.07 23.52
C TRP A 288 -2.95 3.60 23.50
N ASP A 289 -4.10 3.24 24.07
CA ASP A 289 -4.63 1.88 23.96
C ASP A 289 -5.03 1.57 22.51
N MET A 290 -5.68 2.52 21.84
CA MET A 290 -6.02 2.38 20.42
C MET A 290 -4.76 2.34 19.54
N VAL A 291 -3.76 3.17 19.81
CA VAL A 291 -2.47 3.11 19.10
C VAL A 291 -1.87 1.71 19.21
N ARG A 292 -1.79 1.14 20.41
CA ARG A 292 -1.28 -0.23 20.62
C ARG A 292 -2.11 -1.24 19.85
N ASP A 293 -3.43 -1.12 19.86
CA ASP A 293 -4.34 -2.05 19.21
C ASP A 293 -4.17 -2.05 17.68
N VAL A 294 -4.06 -0.87 17.07
CA VAL A 294 -3.85 -0.71 15.61
C VAL A 294 -2.49 -1.28 15.19
N VAL A 295 -1.44 -0.99 15.97
CA VAL A 295 -0.07 -1.47 15.73
C VAL A 295 0.05 -2.98 15.91
N ALA A 296 -0.76 -3.57 16.79
CA ALA A 296 -0.81 -5.02 16.96
C ALA A 296 -1.61 -5.70 15.84
N ALA A 297 -2.66 -5.04 15.33
CA ALA A 297 -3.53 -5.58 14.29
C ALA A 297 -2.88 -5.58 12.90
N GLU A 298 -2.21 -4.50 12.53
CA GLU A 298 -1.59 -4.32 11.20
C GLU A 298 -2.54 -4.61 10.04
N ASP A 299 -3.82 -4.25 10.21
CA ASP A 299 -4.89 -4.52 9.24
C ASP A 299 -4.85 -3.59 8.02
N GLY A 300 -3.90 -2.63 7.98
CA GLY A 300 -3.74 -1.67 6.90
C GLY A 300 -4.83 -0.62 6.81
N MET A 301 -5.69 -0.49 7.84
CA MET A 301 -6.84 0.41 7.83
C MET A 301 -6.57 1.71 8.62
N PRO A 302 -7.01 2.88 8.11
CA PRO A 302 -6.99 4.11 8.90
C PRO A 302 -7.94 4.04 10.09
N VAL A 303 -7.39 4.09 11.31
CA VAL A 303 -8.14 4.07 12.57
C VAL A 303 -7.90 5.35 13.35
N GLU A 304 -8.98 5.94 13.88
CA GLU A 304 -8.92 7.14 14.71
C GLU A 304 -8.18 6.85 16.03
N ILE A 305 -7.11 7.59 16.29
CA ILE A 305 -6.26 7.44 17.48
C ILE A 305 -6.21 8.69 18.36
N ALA A 306 -6.61 9.86 17.85
CA ALA A 306 -6.66 11.08 18.65
C ALA A 306 -7.75 12.05 18.19
N VAL A 307 -8.20 12.87 19.13
CA VAL A 307 -9.13 13.99 18.91
C VAL A 307 -8.47 15.31 19.33
N PRO A 308 -8.91 16.47 18.82
CA PRO A 308 -8.41 17.76 19.29
C PRO A 308 -8.54 17.93 20.80
N LEU A 309 -7.56 18.56 21.44
CA LEU A 309 -7.72 18.99 22.84
C LEU A 309 -8.88 19.98 22.95
N ALA A 310 -9.74 19.81 23.97
CA ALA A 310 -10.80 20.75 24.25
C ALA A 310 -10.21 22.14 24.59
N PRO A 311 -10.84 23.26 24.18
CA PRO A 311 -10.39 24.59 24.55
C PRO A 311 -10.31 24.72 26.08
N GLY A 312 -9.10 24.86 26.62
CA GLY A 312 -8.84 25.00 28.06
C GLY A 312 -8.43 23.72 28.81
N GLY A 313 -8.30 22.57 28.13
CA GLY A 313 -7.76 21.34 28.74
C GLY A 313 -6.24 21.37 28.78
N THR A 314 -5.64 21.48 29.98
CA THR A 314 -4.22 21.23 30.16
C THR A 314 -3.92 19.75 29.88
N ALA A 315 -2.89 19.47 29.08
CA ALA A 315 -2.40 18.11 28.90
C ALA A 315 -2.04 17.53 30.29
N PRO A 316 -2.52 16.33 30.67
CA PRO A 316 -2.12 15.74 31.93
C PRO A 316 -0.61 15.50 31.88
N MET A 317 0.12 16.22 32.74
CA MET A 317 1.54 15.98 33.00
C MET A 317 1.68 14.51 33.41
N VAL A 318 2.37 13.71 32.60
CA VAL A 318 2.72 12.34 32.94
C VAL A 318 3.59 12.38 34.20
N SER A 319 3.00 12.02 35.34
CA SER A 319 3.73 11.83 36.59
C SER A 319 4.65 10.63 36.42
N SER A 320 5.95 10.89 36.31
CA SER A 320 6.98 9.88 36.51
C SER A 320 6.98 9.49 37.99
N SER A 321 6.25 8.42 38.33
CA SER A 321 6.43 7.77 39.62
C SER A 321 7.73 6.97 39.57
N PRO A 322 8.72 7.25 40.43
CA PRO A 322 9.93 6.46 40.48
C PRO A 322 9.62 5.10 41.11
N TYR A 323 10.04 4.04 40.43
CA TYR A 323 10.13 2.69 40.97
C TYR A 323 10.69 2.73 42.40
N GLN A 324 9.91 2.29 43.38
CA GLN A 324 10.41 1.89 44.70
C GLN A 324 10.74 0.39 44.68
N GLN A 325 11.86 0.11 45.34
CA GLN A 325 12.69 -1.10 45.36
C GLN A 325 11.96 -2.40 45.66
#